data_AF-A0A7X9TYS2-F1
#
_entry.id   AF-A0A7X9TYS2-F1
#
_cell.length_a   1.000
_cell.length_b   1.000
_cell.length_c   1.000
_cell.angle_alpha   90.00
_cell.angle_beta   90.00
_cell.angle_gamma   90.00
#
_symmetry.space_group_name_H-M   'P 1'
#
loop_
_entity.id
_entity.type
_entity.pdbx_description
1 polymer ?
#
loop_
_entity_poly.entity_id
_entity_poly.type
_entity_poly.pdbx_seq_one_letter_code
_entity_poly.pdbx_strand_id
1 'polypeptide(L)'
;MKIIYKARESRRTNPLPEGEDDVLELLSNDWNDYGYETTFMTTCRIAGERIQLGAIKILFEKSNSRRYLKELLQNGWDGSFPIPNESYISTPGEITFYEQLVGALSPKKAVKAAEALRDASYLIHVKDDASAQEMIQEGGFKDSLQRERGSIDAFNSGWKILDQKSLAARDVDFSFKDVFGQRSSLTFKFGVGETSLPRDINVLIGANGTGKSQLLHQMVKAWLADPRQVRSGDFAVPPDISRLIVVSYSPFEQFPVDMEDSKLNDKDAYKYFGLRGVSKSSSPKRKLITLSRDIPRQDTVASLVSCVMDDQRFRHIQGWGRKIATAERVLRAAIKFDAIALKLKSNINLKDLFEDLDELDKAVSVIKQGGKEASFITITASNIRHIDANMLERFVNAEQGVLFLADGVIQQLSSGQRLFTYLVINVLGAIKRNTLILIDEPELFLHPSLEIQLVDMLKQILQSFNSRAVLATHSVSTVREIPADCVHVLERTDDSLIIKQPPFQTFGGDFQRIASYVFGDRAVSKPFERWIEDQLEGMSAEELIQSLGDDVNEELIIQILAMGRDQW
;
A
#
# COMPACT_ATOMS: atom_id res chain seq x y z
N MET A 1 30.08 -9.70 10.00
CA MET A 1 30.10 -9.04 8.69
C MET A 1 31.03 -7.85 8.78
N LYS A 2 31.93 -7.68 7.82
CA LYS A 2 32.77 -6.49 7.65
C LYS A 2 31.95 -5.39 6.98
N ILE A 3 32.17 -4.15 7.36
CA ILE A 3 31.52 -2.98 6.74
C ILE A 3 32.63 -2.08 6.21
N ILE A 4 32.57 -1.79 4.91
CA ILE A 4 33.68 -1.15 4.21
C ILE A 4 33.24 -0.02 3.27
N TYR A 5 34.12 0.93 3.03
CA TYR A 5 34.04 1.94 1.99
C TYR A 5 35.37 1.97 1.22
N LYS A 6 35.30 1.74 -0.09
CA LYS A 6 36.47 1.73 -1.00
C LYS A 6 36.44 2.86 -2.03
N ALA A 7 35.58 3.86 -1.84
CA ALA A 7 35.29 4.91 -2.84
C ALA A 7 34.88 4.37 -4.23
N ARG A 8 34.39 3.12 -4.30
CA ARG A 8 33.87 2.54 -5.53
C ARG A 8 32.55 3.24 -5.90
N GLU A 9 32.45 3.71 -7.13
CA GLU A 9 31.23 4.35 -7.63
C GLU A 9 30.11 3.33 -7.84
N SER A 10 28.89 3.73 -7.47
CA SER A 10 27.68 2.97 -7.75
C SER A 10 27.41 2.93 -9.25
N ARG A 11 27.05 1.75 -9.75
CA ARG A 11 26.69 1.47 -11.14
C ARG A 11 25.30 0.87 -11.21
N ARG A 12 24.74 0.77 -12.42
CA ARG A 12 23.44 0.12 -12.66
C ARG A 12 23.40 -1.33 -12.17
N THR A 13 24.50 -2.06 -12.37
CA THR A 13 24.72 -3.41 -11.85
C THR A 13 25.91 -3.36 -10.89
N ASN A 14 25.63 -3.15 -9.60
CA ASN A 14 26.66 -3.12 -8.57
C ASN A 14 27.21 -4.53 -8.34
N PRO A 15 28.49 -4.83 -8.68
CA PRO A 15 29.08 -6.15 -8.43
C PRO A 15 29.12 -6.45 -6.93
N LEU A 16 29.10 -7.74 -6.58
CA LEU A 16 29.32 -8.15 -5.19
C LEU A 16 30.73 -7.78 -4.71
N PRO A 17 30.92 -7.52 -3.41
CA PRO A 17 32.24 -7.41 -2.82
C PRO A 17 33.05 -8.70 -3.02
N GLU A 18 34.32 -8.55 -3.40
CA GLU A 18 35.27 -9.66 -3.58
C GLU A 18 35.51 -10.43 -2.27
N GLY A 19 36.04 -11.66 -2.39
CA GLY A 19 36.37 -12.54 -1.26
C GLY A 19 35.22 -13.43 -0.78
N GLU A 20 35.43 -14.10 0.35
CA GLU A 20 34.50 -15.08 0.93
C GLU A 20 33.79 -14.59 2.21
N ASP A 21 34.33 -13.58 2.90
CA ASP A 21 33.77 -13.05 4.16
C ASP A 21 32.40 -12.38 3.97
N ASP A 22 31.51 -12.39 4.98
CA ASP A 22 30.32 -11.53 4.93
C ASP A 22 30.74 -10.04 4.88
N VAL A 23 30.31 -9.30 3.86
CA VAL A 23 30.69 -7.89 3.63
C VAL A 23 29.48 -7.04 3.25
N LEU A 24 29.35 -5.87 3.88
CA LEU A 24 28.56 -4.75 3.40
C LEU A 24 29.50 -3.66 2.89
N GLU A 25 29.42 -3.35 1.60
CA GLU A 25 30.19 -2.25 1.01
C GLU A 25 29.28 -1.06 0.73
N LEU A 26 29.74 0.11 1.18
CA LEU A 26 29.15 1.41 0.89
C LEU A 26 29.77 1.98 -0.39
N LEU A 27 28.91 2.33 -1.34
CA LEU A 27 29.29 2.81 -2.67
C LEU A 27 29.08 4.32 -2.77
N SER A 28 30.07 4.98 -3.36
CA SER A 28 30.03 6.41 -3.68
C SER A 28 29.02 6.68 -4.80
N ASN A 29 28.32 7.81 -4.73
CA ASN A 29 27.44 8.31 -5.78
C ASN A 29 27.53 9.85 -5.84
N ASP A 30 26.82 10.49 -6.75
CA ASP A 30 26.79 11.94 -6.97
C ASP A 30 25.55 12.63 -6.37
N TRP A 31 24.79 11.95 -5.50
CA TRP A 31 23.59 12.49 -4.88
C TRP A 31 23.92 13.59 -3.86
N ASN A 32 23.23 14.71 -3.97
CA ASN A 32 23.41 15.88 -3.12
C ASN A 32 22.07 16.35 -2.54
N ASP A 33 21.93 16.26 -1.23
CA ASP A 33 20.77 16.71 -0.45
C ASP A 33 21.04 18.11 0.11
N TYR A 34 20.72 19.18 -0.63
CA TYR A 34 20.86 20.58 -0.16
C TYR A 34 22.27 20.94 0.36
N GLY A 35 23.30 20.43 -0.29
CA GLY A 35 24.70 20.61 0.12
C GLY A 35 25.27 19.44 0.93
N TYR A 36 24.43 18.52 1.39
CA TYR A 36 24.82 17.33 2.13
C TYR A 36 24.96 16.12 1.19
N GLU A 37 26.16 15.56 1.09
CA GLU A 37 26.44 14.35 0.28
C GLU A 37 26.53 13.12 1.19
N THR A 38 25.41 12.79 1.83
CA THR A 38 25.31 11.79 2.91
C THR A 38 24.88 10.41 2.42
N THR A 39 24.36 10.30 1.20
CA THR A 39 23.72 9.06 0.71
C THR A 39 24.77 8.10 0.17
N PHE A 40 24.70 6.83 0.58
CA PHE A 40 25.55 5.74 0.09
C PHE A 40 24.68 4.59 -0.39
N MET A 41 24.90 4.17 -1.64
CA MET A 41 24.30 2.94 -2.16
C MET A 41 25.04 1.75 -1.54
N THR A 42 24.39 0.58 -1.48
CA THR A 42 24.98 -0.58 -0.82
C THR A 42 25.09 -1.77 -1.77
N THR A 43 26.08 -2.62 -1.51
CA THR A 43 26.17 -3.96 -2.06
C THR A 43 26.65 -4.90 -0.96
N CYS A 44 25.91 -5.98 -0.75
CA CYS A 44 26.09 -6.82 0.42
C CYS A 44 26.14 -8.29 0.02
N ARG A 45 27.14 -9.00 0.55
CA ARG A 45 27.31 -10.44 0.44
C ARG A 45 27.27 -11.04 1.83
N ILE A 46 26.35 -11.98 2.06
CA ILE A 46 26.23 -12.74 3.32
C ILE A 46 26.10 -14.21 2.95
N ALA A 47 26.93 -15.07 3.56
CA ALA A 47 27.00 -16.50 3.28
C ALA A 47 27.15 -16.83 1.77
N GLY A 48 27.91 -16.02 1.05
CA GLY A 48 28.12 -16.16 -0.41
C GLY A 48 26.97 -15.62 -1.28
N GLU A 49 25.82 -15.27 -0.71
CA GLU A 49 24.68 -14.75 -1.46
C GLU A 49 24.63 -13.22 -1.48
N ARG A 50 24.03 -12.66 -2.54
CA ARG A 50 23.67 -11.23 -2.62
C ARG A 50 22.47 -10.95 -1.71
N ILE A 51 22.64 -10.00 -0.79
CA ILE A 51 21.54 -9.40 -0.02
C ILE A 51 21.34 -7.97 -0.51
N GLN A 52 20.15 -7.66 -1.02
CA GLN A 52 19.88 -6.36 -1.64
C GLN A 52 19.35 -5.33 -0.64
N LEU A 53 20.27 -4.81 0.16
CA LEU A 53 20.01 -3.74 1.13
C LEU A 53 19.68 -2.40 0.43
N GLY A 54 18.90 -1.57 1.13
CA GLY A 54 18.64 -0.19 0.70
C GLY A 54 19.88 0.71 0.81
N ALA A 55 19.76 1.95 0.34
CA ALA A 55 20.75 2.98 0.61
C ALA A 55 20.81 3.31 2.10
N ILE A 56 21.95 3.82 2.56
CA ILE A 56 22.15 4.34 3.91
C ILE A 56 22.67 5.77 3.84
N LYS A 57 22.17 6.63 4.72
CA LYS A 57 22.66 8.00 4.85
C LYS A 57 23.58 8.10 6.05
N ILE A 58 24.76 8.70 5.90
CA ILE A 58 25.73 8.90 6.97
C ILE A 58 26.00 10.39 7.09
N LEU A 59 25.83 10.95 8.28
CA LEU A 59 26.15 12.33 8.62
C LEU A 59 27.40 12.36 9.48
N PHE A 60 28.33 13.26 9.14
CA PHE A 60 29.48 13.63 9.96
C PHE A 60 29.28 15.08 10.41
N GLU A 61 29.95 15.52 11.47
CA GLU A 61 29.96 16.94 11.89
C GLU A 61 30.39 17.89 10.75
N LYS A 62 31.16 17.36 9.78
CA LYS A 62 31.55 18.06 8.55
C LYS A 62 30.46 17.92 7.49
N SER A 63 30.10 19.03 6.84
CA SER A 63 28.91 19.15 5.97
C SER A 63 28.85 18.19 4.77
N ASN A 64 29.97 17.62 4.33
CA ASN A 64 30.03 16.74 3.15
C ASN A 64 30.65 15.37 3.48
N SER A 65 29.79 14.40 3.80
CA SER A 65 30.16 13.07 4.27
C SER A 65 30.90 12.22 3.24
N ARG A 66 30.44 12.20 1.98
CA ARG A 66 31.12 11.47 0.88
C ARG A 66 32.55 11.99 0.67
N ARG A 67 32.70 13.31 0.54
CA ARG A 67 34.01 13.93 0.36
C ARG A 67 34.91 13.64 1.55
N TYR A 68 34.37 13.73 2.75
CA TYR A 68 35.12 13.47 3.96
C TYR A 68 35.63 12.02 4.05
N LEU A 69 34.80 11.02 3.75
CA LEU A 69 35.25 9.62 3.69
C LEU A 69 36.34 9.40 2.64
N LYS A 70 36.29 10.11 1.50
CA LYS A 70 37.34 10.04 0.47
C LYS A 70 38.65 10.65 0.97
N GLU A 71 38.59 11.76 1.68
CA GLU A 71 39.75 12.39 2.31
C GLU A 71 40.36 11.49 3.40
N LEU A 72 39.55 10.83 4.22
CA LEU A 72 40.02 9.85 5.21
C LEU A 72 40.77 8.68 4.55
N LEU A 73 40.24 8.10 3.48
CA LEU A 73 40.92 7.05 2.71
C LEU A 73 42.28 7.52 2.17
N GLN A 74 42.34 8.75 1.63
CA GLN A 74 43.59 9.33 1.12
C GLN A 74 44.61 9.58 2.23
N ASN A 75 44.14 9.83 3.46
CA ASN A 75 44.95 10.06 4.64
C ASN A 75 45.28 8.78 5.43
N GLY A 76 45.02 7.59 4.86
CA GLY A 76 45.48 6.32 5.41
C GLY A 76 44.46 5.53 6.25
N TRP A 77 43.19 5.95 6.30
CA TRP A 77 42.12 5.07 6.79
C TRP A 77 41.94 3.87 5.85
N ASP A 78 41.79 2.68 6.42
CA ASP A 78 41.70 1.42 5.66
C ASP A 78 40.31 1.17 5.03
N GLY A 79 39.37 2.07 5.24
CA GLY A 79 38.01 1.99 4.73
C GLY A 79 37.07 1.14 5.59
N SER A 80 37.51 0.65 6.75
CA SER A 80 36.68 -0.19 7.63
C SER A 80 35.89 0.61 8.66
N PHE A 81 34.65 0.17 8.92
CA PHE A 81 33.80 0.69 9.99
C PHE A 81 33.83 -0.23 11.23
N PRO A 82 33.67 0.32 12.46
CA PRO A 82 33.49 1.73 12.78
C PRO A 82 34.76 2.57 12.56
N ILE A 83 34.59 3.85 12.23
CA ILE A 83 35.74 4.75 11.98
C ILE A 83 36.27 5.26 13.32
N PRO A 84 37.52 4.95 13.72
CA PRO A 84 38.05 5.40 15.00
C PRO A 84 38.17 6.92 15.08
N ASN A 85 37.84 7.48 16.24
CA ASN A 85 37.96 8.92 16.55
C ASN A 85 37.12 9.87 15.67
N GLU A 86 36.11 9.35 14.96
CA GLU A 86 35.19 10.15 14.14
C GLU A 86 33.79 10.20 14.75
N SER A 87 33.17 11.38 14.69
CA SER A 87 31.79 11.62 15.13
C SER A 87 30.86 11.56 13.92
N TYR A 88 30.01 10.52 13.88
CA TYR A 88 29.04 10.31 12.82
C TYR A 88 27.84 9.49 13.29
N ILE A 89 26.72 9.66 12.59
CA ILE A 89 25.53 8.83 12.74
C ILE A 89 25.04 8.39 11.36
N SER A 90 24.36 7.24 11.31
CA SER A 90 23.75 6.74 10.09
C SER A 90 22.27 6.47 10.22
N THR A 91 21.52 6.65 9.14
CA THR A 91 20.11 6.25 9.05
C THR A 91 19.86 5.53 7.72
N PRO A 92 19.36 4.29 7.71
CA PRO A 92 18.93 3.63 6.50
C PRO A 92 17.80 4.39 5.78
N GLY A 93 17.77 4.30 4.45
CA GLY A 93 16.75 4.95 3.63
C GLY A 93 15.33 4.40 3.87
N GLU A 94 15.22 3.12 4.21
CA GLU A 94 13.97 2.38 4.37
C GLU A 94 14.11 1.39 5.54
N ILE A 95 13.03 1.14 6.28
CA ILE A 95 13.01 0.22 7.42
C ILE A 95 13.33 -1.25 7.04
N THR A 96 13.06 -1.63 5.78
CA THR A 96 13.36 -2.98 5.24
C THR A 96 14.86 -3.30 5.26
N PHE A 97 15.74 -2.29 5.36
CA PHE A 97 17.17 -2.49 5.56
C PHE A 97 17.46 -3.34 6.80
N TYR A 98 16.80 -3.03 7.93
CA TYR A 98 16.98 -3.78 9.18
C TYR A 98 16.41 -5.19 9.05
N GLU A 99 15.23 -5.35 8.44
CA GLU A 99 14.58 -6.66 8.29
C GLU A 99 15.40 -7.61 7.42
N GLN A 100 15.96 -7.13 6.31
CA GLN A 100 16.85 -7.93 5.48
C GLN A 100 18.14 -8.27 6.20
N LEU A 101 18.72 -7.33 6.94
CA LEU A 101 19.94 -7.55 7.71
C LEU A 101 19.72 -8.59 8.82
N VAL A 102 18.60 -8.50 9.55
CA VAL A 102 18.17 -9.46 10.59
C VAL A 102 17.68 -10.79 9.99
N GLY A 103 17.16 -10.80 8.76
CA GLY A 103 16.77 -12.02 8.07
C GLY A 103 17.97 -12.81 7.53
N ALA A 104 18.98 -12.10 7.03
CA ALA A 104 20.21 -12.69 6.49
C ALA A 104 21.26 -13.02 7.57
N LEU A 105 21.28 -12.27 8.68
CA LEU A 105 22.19 -12.51 9.81
C LEU A 105 21.39 -12.93 11.05
N SER A 106 22.03 -13.49 12.08
CA SER A 106 21.36 -13.58 13.39
C SER A 106 21.10 -12.17 13.95
N PRO A 107 20.03 -11.93 14.75
CA PRO A 107 19.73 -10.64 15.36
C PRO A 107 20.93 -10.00 16.09
N LYS A 108 21.70 -10.78 16.85
CA LYS A 108 22.93 -10.30 17.53
C LYS A 108 23.99 -9.77 16.55
N LYS A 109 24.14 -10.39 15.38
CA LYS A 109 25.08 -9.95 14.33
C LYS A 109 24.57 -8.70 13.61
N ALA A 110 23.25 -8.58 13.41
CA ALA A 110 22.63 -7.39 12.85
C ALA A 110 22.81 -6.17 13.77
N VAL A 111 22.62 -6.34 15.09
CA VAL A 111 22.91 -5.29 16.09
C VAL A 111 24.37 -4.84 16.01
N LYS A 112 25.33 -5.77 15.95
CA LYS A 112 26.76 -5.42 15.80
C LYS A 112 27.05 -4.64 14.51
N ALA A 113 26.36 -4.95 13.42
CA ALA A 113 26.49 -4.20 12.17
C ALA A 113 25.89 -2.79 12.29
N ALA A 114 24.74 -2.63 12.95
CA ALA A 114 24.16 -1.33 13.25
C ALA A 114 25.06 -0.48 14.17
N GLU A 115 25.66 -1.08 15.19
CA GLU A 115 26.64 -0.43 16.07
C GLU A 115 27.88 0.04 15.28
N ALA A 116 28.42 -0.80 14.39
CA ALA A 116 29.57 -0.43 13.54
C ALA A 116 29.25 0.73 12.58
N LEU A 117 28.00 0.82 12.11
CA LEU A 117 27.51 1.92 11.28
C LEU A 117 27.19 3.19 12.08
N ARG A 118 27.22 3.14 13.41
CA ARG A 118 26.67 4.18 14.30
C ARG A 118 25.23 4.53 13.93
N ASP A 119 24.39 3.49 13.84
CA ASP A 119 22.97 3.63 13.54
C ASP A 119 22.23 4.54 14.54
N ALA A 120 21.67 5.65 14.03
CA ALA A 120 21.02 6.67 14.84
C ALA A 120 19.81 6.13 15.59
N SER A 121 19.02 5.25 14.97
CA SER A 121 17.83 4.65 15.60
C SER A 121 18.24 3.86 16.85
N TYR A 122 19.22 2.98 16.70
CA TYR A 122 19.69 2.12 17.79
C TYR A 122 20.44 2.92 18.87
N LEU A 123 21.32 3.83 18.47
CA LEU A 123 22.13 4.62 19.41
C LEU A 123 21.27 5.53 20.29
N ILE A 124 20.24 6.17 19.72
CA ILE A 124 19.35 7.06 20.47
C ILE A 124 18.36 6.28 21.34
N HIS A 125 17.67 5.28 20.77
CA HIS A 125 16.54 4.65 21.46
C HIS A 125 16.92 3.48 22.37
N VAL A 126 18.13 2.92 22.22
CA VAL A 126 18.57 1.75 22.99
C VAL A 126 19.83 2.03 23.80
N LYS A 127 20.81 2.74 23.23
CA LYS A 127 22.11 2.96 23.90
C LYS A 127 22.20 4.26 24.69
N ASP A 128 21.31 5.22 24.45
CA ASP A 128 21.36 6.56 25.06
C ASP A 128 22.72 7.24 24.82
N ASP A 129 23.23 7.14 23.58
CA ASP A 129 24.56 7.64 23.21
C ASP A 129 24.59 9.18 23.12
N ALA A 130 25.40 9.82 23.97
CA ALA A 130 25.47 11.28 24.06
C ALA A 130 25.93 11.96 22.77
N SER A 131 26.91 11.38 22.06
CA SER A 131 27.41 11.93 20.79
C SER A 131 26.31 11.86 19.72
N ALA A 132 25.57 10.76 19.64
CA ALA A 132 24.43 10.66 18.73
C ALA A 132 23.34 11.70 19.07
N GLN A 133 23.08 11.96 20.36
CA GLN A 133 22.10 12.97 20.79
C GLN A 133 22.47 14.39 20.34
N GLU A 134 23.76 14.73 20.34
CA GLU A 134 24.25 16.00 19.79
C GLU A 134 24.08 16.05 18.27
N MET A 135 24.46 14.97 17.56
CA MET A 135 24.40 14.92 16.10
C MET A 135 22.97 15.01 15.53
N ILE A 136 21.96 14.48 16.22
CA ILE A 136 20.56 14.62 15.74
C ILE A 136 20.03 16.06 15.82
N GLN A 137 20.72 16.96 16.54
CA GLN A 137 20.40 18.39 16.56
C GLN A 137 21.01 19.15 15.38
N GLU A 138 21.94 18.55 14.64
CA GLU A 138 22.54 19.18 13.47
C GLU A 138 21.53 19.34 12.33
N GLY A 139 21.67 20.43 11.56
CA GLY A 139 20.81 20.69 10.40
C GLY A 139 20.81 19.54 9.39
N GLY A 140 21.97 18.89 9.17
CA GLY A 140 22.12 17.75 8.27
C GLY A 140 21.27 16.54 8.65
N PHE A 141 20.94 16.36 9.93
CA PHE A 141 20.07 15.27 10.35
C PHE A 141 18.66 15.48 9.81
N LYS A 142 18.08 16.67 10.03
CA LYS A 142 16.73 17.02 9.55
C LYS A 142 16.67 17.19 8.04
N ASP A 143 17.64 17.86 7.44
CA ASP A 143 17.61 18.25 6.03
C ASP A 143 18.05 17.13 5.08
N SER A 144 18.79 16.12 5.58
CA SER A 144 19.27 14.99 4.77
C SER A 144 18.88 13.61 5.32
N LEU A 145 19.27 13.24 6.55
CA LEU A 145 19.00 11.90 7.12
C LEU A 145 17.52 11.63 7.39
N GLN A 146 16.73 12.68 7.61
CA GLN A 146 15.28 12.62 7.83
C GLN A 146 14.50 13.30 6.68
N ARG A 147 15.13 13.43 5.51
CA ARG A 147 14.52 14.07 4.33
C ARG A 147 13.36 13.25 3.76
N GLU A 148 13.47 11.92 3.82
CA GLU A 148 12.51 10.97 3.24
C GLU A 148 11.71 10.28 4.33
N ARG A 149 10.43 9.98 4.04
CA ARG A 149 9.53 9.34 5.02
C ARG A 149 10.02 7.95 5.43
N GLY A 150 10.60 7.20 4.49
CA GLY A 150 11.23 5.91 4.78
C GLY A 150 12.36 6.03 5.81
N SER A 151 13.16 7.09 5.74
CA SER A 151 14.26 7.32 6.70
C SER A 151 13.76 7.83 8.06
N ILE A 152 12.67 8.61 8.07
CA ILE A 152 11.99 9.00 9.32
C ILE A 152 11.46 7.78 10.05
N ASP A 153 10.77 6.89 9.33
CA ASP A 153 10.27 5.63 9.89
C ASP A 153 11.42 4.70 10.33
N ALA A 154 12.46 4.56 9.51
CA ALA A 154 13.66 3.80 9.85
C ALA A 154 14.33 4.30 11.14
N PHE A 155 14.34 5.62 11.39
CA PHE A 155 14.84 6.19 12.64
C PHE A 155 13.90 5.91 13.83
N ASN A 156 12.59 6.12 13.69
CA ASN A 156 11.63 5.96 14.78
C ASN A 156 11.38 4.50 15.20
N SER A 157 11.52 3.57 14.25
CA SER A 157 11.07 2.17 14.40
C SER A 157 12.16 1.13 14.15
N GLY A 158 13.28 1.48 13.52
CA GLY A 158 14.36 0.53 13.18
C GLY A 158 14.93 -0.23 14.37
N TRP A 159 15.16 0.48 15.49
CA TRP A 159 15.63 -0.11 16.74
C TRP A 159 14.72 -1.23 17.27
N LYS A 160 13.40 -1.17 17.02
CA LYS A 160 12.46 -2.20 17.49
C LYS A 160 12.71 -3.53 16.77
N ILE A 161 13.08 -3.48 15.48
CA ILE A 161 13.43 -4.68 14.70
C ILE A 161 14.73 -5.28 15.23
N LEU A 162 15.73 -4.44 15.50
CA LEU A 162 17.02 -4.86 16.06
C LEU A 162 16.87 -5.47 17.47
N ASP A 163 16.00 -4.90 18.30
CA ASP A 163 15.71 -5.35 19.68
C ASP A 163 14.61 -6.42 19.75
N GLN A 164 14.12 -6.91 18.60
CA GLN A 164 13.03 -7.90 18.48
C GLN A 164 11.73 -7.50 19.21
N LYS A 165 11.47 -6.21 19.35
CA LYS A 165 10.22 -5.68 19.89
C LYS A 165 9.16 -5.63 18.79
N SER A 166 7.93 -6.02 19.14
CA SER A 166 6.78 -5.89 18.26
C SER A 166 6.52 -4.43 17.89
N LEU A 167 6.28 -4.18 16.61
CA LEU A 167 5.77 -2.90 16.12
C LEU A 167 4.27 -2.83 16.43
N ALA A 168 3.92 -2.40 17.64
CA ALA A 168 2.53 -2.12 17.95
C ALA A 168 2.07 -0.87 17.19
N ALA A 169 1.01 -1.02 16.40
CA ALA A 169 0.32 0.10 15.78
C ALA A 169 -0.25 1.05 16.85
N ARG A 170 -0.42 2.32 16.47
CA ARG A 170 -1.09 3.34 17.28
C ARG A 170 -2.36 3.82 16.59
N ASP A 171 -3.34 4.22 17.39
CA ASP A 171 -4.53 4.92 16.92
C ASP A 171 -4.12 6.23 16.22
N VAL A 172 -4.95 6.64 15.26
CA VAL A 172 -4.70 7.85 14.46
C VAL A 172 -5.85 8.82 14.66
N ASP A 173 -5.57 9.92 15.35
CA ASP A 173 -6.50 11.04 15.49
C ASP A 173 -6.41 11.96 14.28
N PHE A 174 -7.55 12.16 13.61
CA PHE A 174 -7.65 13.01 12.44
C PHE A 174 -8.74 14.06 12.63
N SER A 175 -8.35 15.34 12.65
CA SER A 175 -9.32 16.43 12.48
C SER A 175 -9.64 16.59 10.99
N PHE A 176 -10.83 17.08 10.65
CA PHE A 176 -11.22 17.41 9.27
C PHE A 176 -12.29 18.50 9.26
N LYS A 177 -12.53 19.12 8.09
CA LYS A 177 -13.71 19.95 7.85
C LYS A 177 -14.85 19.09 7.30
N ASP A 178 -15.97 19.06 7.97
CA ASP A 178 -17.13 18.29 7.53
C ASP A 178 -17.89 18.98 6.38
N VAL A 179 -19.01 18.38 5.97
CA VAL A 179 -19.88 18.87 4.88
C VAL A 179 -20.54 20.22 5.18
N PHE A 180 -20.55 20.65 6.45
CA PHE A 180 -21.05 21.97 6.89
C PHE A 180 -19.90 22.99 7.05
N GLY A 181 -18.66 22.58 6.76
CA GLY A 181 -17.47 23.41 6.95
C GLY A 181 -17.04 23.54 8.41
N GLN A 182 -17.67 22.80 9.33
CA GLN A 182 -17.30 22.79 10.75
C GLN A 182 -16.11 21.86 10.97
N ARG A 183 -15.36 22.09 12.06
CA ARG A 183 -14.23 21.25 12.44
C ARG A 183 -14.74 20.03 13.20
N SER A 184 -14.56 18.86 12.60
CA SER A 184 -14.87 17.55 13.18
C SER A 184 -13.58 16.76 13.42
N SER A 185 -13.65 15.73 14.27
CA SER A 185 -12.52 14.83 14.54
C SER A 185 -12.95 13.38 14.58
N LEU A 186 -12.06 12.49 14.13
CA LEU A 186 -12.25 11.05 14.10
C LEU A 186 -10.97 10.35 14.56
N THR A 187 -11.11 9.33 15.40
CA THR A 187 -9.99 8.46 15.79
C THR A 187 -10.11 7.13 15.06
N PHE A 188 -9.15 6.82 14.19
CA PHE A 188 -9.03 5.50 13.59
C PHE A 188 -8.35 4.55 14.57
N LYS A 189 -9.02 3.43 14.86
CA LYS A 189 -8.56 2.43 15.83
C LYS A 189 -7.65 1.43 15.15
N PHE A 190 -6.35 1.53 15.42
CA PHE A 190 -5.33 0.59 14.93
C PHE A 190 -4.48 0.03 16.06
N GLY A 191 -4.49 0.67 17.23
CA GLY A 191 -3.76 0.22 18.40
C GLY A 191 -4.31 -1.09 18.98
N VAL A 192 -3.49 -1.71 19.82
CA VAL A 192 -3.83 -2.94 20.54
C VAL A 192 -5.14 -2.72 21.30
N GLY A 193 -6.11 -3.59 21.02
CA GLY A 193 -7.41 -3.57 21.69
C GLY A 193 -7.47 -4.38 22.96
N GLU A 194 -8.62 -4.27 23.63
CA GLU A 194 -8.98 -5.17 24.73
C GLU A 194 -9.21 -6.60 24.23
N THR A 195 -9.52 -6.77 22.95
CA THR A 195 -9.74 -8.06 22.30
C THR A 195 -8.65 -8.38 21.28
N SER A 196 -8.55 -9.65 20.90
CA SER A 196 -7.66 -10.13 19.84
C SER A 196 -8.21 -9.92 18.42
N LEU A 197 -9.26 -9.10 18.25
CA LEU A 197 -9.85 -8.84 16.95
C LEU A 197 -8.92 -7.98 16.08
N PRO A 198 -8.88 -8.21 14.76
CA PRO A 198 -7.97 -7.51 13.87
C PRO A 198 -8.43 -6.06 13.65
N ARG A 199 -7.55 -5.11 13.96
CA ARG A 199 -7.82 -3.65 13.87
C ARG A 199 -7.09 -2.94 12.74
N ASP A 200 -6.54 -3.70 11.78
CA ASP A 200 -5.72 -3.14 10.69
C ASP A 200 -6.53 -2.36 9.65
N ILE A 201 -7.87 -2.48 9.67
CA ILE A 201 -8.80 -1.85 8.74
C ILE A 201 -9.85 -1.06 9.52
N ASN A 202 -10.00 0.22 9.19
CA ASN A 202 -11.13 1.04 9.62
C ASN A 202 -12.07 1.30 8.45
N VAL A 203 -13.36 1.41 8.73
CA VAL A 203 -14.39 1.67 7.72
C VAL A 203 -15.13 2.95 8.02
N LEU A 204 -15.27 3.80 7.00
CA LEU A 204 -16.21 4.91 6.96
C LEU A 204 -17.43 4.43 6.18
N ILE A 205 -18.61 4.41 6.80
CA ILE A 205 -19.87 4.02 6.15
C ILE A 205 -20.97 5.04 6.44
N GLY A 206 -21.90 5.21 5.52
CA GLY A 206 -23.04 6.12 5.68
C GLY A 206 -23.69 6.43 4.34
N ALA A 207 -24.84 7.12 4.37
CA ALA A 207 -25.58 7.51 3.17
C ALA A 207 -24.74 8.35 2.18
N ASN A 208 -25.22 8.48 0.94
CA ASN A 208 -24.57 9.32 -0.08
C ASN A 208 -24.51 10.78 0.40
N GLY A 209 -23.40 11.46 0.11
CA GLY A 209 -23.23 12.88 0.46
C GLY A 209 -22.94 13.18 1.94
N THR A 210 -22.62 12.16 2.75
CA THR A 210 -22.19 12.30 4.15
C THR A 210 -20.74 12.77 4.31
N GLY A 211 -19.97 12.82 3.22
CA GLY A 211 -18.59 13.35 3.21
C GLY A 211 -17.48 12.31 3.37
N LYS A 212 -17.75 11.01 3.19
CA LYS A 212 -16.73 9.93 3.27
C LYS A 212 -15.52 10.20 2.37
N SER A 213 -15.74 10.38 1.07
CA SER A 213 -14.68 10.64 0.10
C SER A 213 -14.00 11.99 0.39
N GLN A 214 -14.76 13.03 0.77
CA GLN A 214 -14.21 14.33 1.20
C GLN A 214 -13.26 14.21 2.40
N LEU A 215 -13.55 13.32 3.37
CA LEU A 215 -12.67 13.03 4.50
C LEU A 215 -11.37 12.40 4.00
N LEU A 216 -11.44 11.37 3.15
CA LEU A 216 -10.25 10.74 2.55
C LEU A 216 -9.40 11.75 1.77
N HIS A 217 -10.02 12.65 1.01
CA HIS A 217 -9.32 13.74 0.31
C HIS A 217 -8.56 14.66 1.26
N GLN A 218 -9.16 15.00 2.39
CA GLN A 218 -8.49 15.83 3.39
C GLN A 218 -7.33 15.09 4.05
N MET A 219 -7.44 13.77 4.28
CA MET A 219 -6.32 12.95 4.75
C MET A 219 -5.17 12.97 3.74
N VAL A 220 -5.46 12.80 2.45
CA VAL A 220 -4.44 12.86 1.39
C VAL A 220 -3.78 14.24 1.37
N LYS A 221 -4.57 15.33 1.37
CA LYS A 221 -4.02 16.70 1.36
C LYS A 221 -3.15 17.00 2.58
N ALA A 222 -3.59 16.57 3.77
CA ALA A 222 -2.83 16.69 5.01
C ALA A 222 -1.49 15.94 4.93
N TRP A 223 -1.52 14.73 4.35
CA TRP A 223 -0.35 13.89 4.19
C TRP A 223 0.65 14.41 3.15
N LEU A 224 0.15 15.05 2.10
CA LEU A 224 0.96 15.68 1.05
C LEU A 224 1.52 17.05 1.45
N ALA A 225 1.05 17.63 2.56
CA ALA A 225 1.54 18.91 3.06
C ALA A 225 2.98 18.80 3.56
N ASP A 226 3.73 19.91 3.46
CA ASP A 226 5.07 20.01 4.02
C ASP A 226 4.99 19.96 5.55
N PRO A 227 5.58 18.94 6.22
CA PRO A 227 5.56 18.82 7.68
C PRO A 227 6.11 20.06 8.40
N ARG A 228 7.00 20.83 7.77
CA ARG A 228 7.57 22.07 8.34
C ARG A 228 6.58 23.24 8.35
N GLN A 229 5.54 23.17 7.52
CA GLN A 229 4.55 24.24 7.34
C GLN A 229 3.20 23.92 7.99
N VAL A 230 3.02 22.70 8.50
CA VAL A 230 1.83 22.31 9.28
C VAL A 230 1.78 23.18 10.52
N ARG A 231 0.78 24.07 10.62
CA ARG A 231 0.60 24.94 11.78
C ARG A 231 -0.04 24.17 12.93
N SER A 232 0.11 24.67 14.15
CA SER A 232 -0.66 24.16 15.28
C SER A 232 -2.16 24.26 14.96
N GLY A 233 -2.86 23.13 14.99
CA GLY A 233 -4.27 23.02 14.63
C GLY A 233 -4.55 22.57 13.19
N ASP A 234 -3.56 22.43 12.31
CA ASP A 234 -3.70 21.76 11.01
C ASP A 234 -3.72 20.24 11.18
N PHE A 235 -4.16 19.53 10.14
CA PHE A 235 -4.23 18.07 10.13
C PHE A 235 -2.83 17.46 10.18
N ALA A 236 -2.49 16.80 11.28
CA ALA A 236 -1.21 16.14 11.45
C ALA A 236 -1.29 14.68 11.00
N VAL A 237 -0.26 14.23 10.31
CA VAL A 237 -0.10 12.83 9.94
C VAL A 237 0.80 12.13 10.96
N PRO A 238 0.44 10.91 11.38
CA PRO A 238 1.33 10.08 12.20
C PRO A 238 2.71 9.88 11.55
N PRO A 239 3.82 10.03 12.31
CA PRO A 239 5.17 9.94 11.77
C PRO A 239 5.57 8.53 11.31
N ASP A 240 4.78 7.50 11.65
CA ASP A 240 5.02 6.12 11.28
C ASP A 240 4.51 5.76 9.87
N ILE A 241 3.76 6.63 9.19
CA ILE A 241 3.29 6.36 7.81
C ILE A 241 4.37 6.73 6.81
N SER A 242 5.03 5.71 6.23
CA SER A 242 6.08 5.88 5.22
C SER A 242 5.50 6.14 3.82
N ARG A 243 4.31 5.58 3.54
CA ARG A 243 3.69 5.57 2.21
C ARG A 243 2.17 5.70 2.29
N LEU A 244 1.57 6.38 1.33
CA LEU A 244 0.13 6.51 1.16
C LEU A 244 -0.30 5.95 -0.21
N ILE A 245 -1.23 4.99 -0.21
CA ILE A 245 -1.85 4.46 -1.43
C ILE A 245 -3.30 4.88 -1.43
N VAL A 246 -3.77 5.44 -2.54
CA VAL A 246 -5.18 5.75 -2.75
C VAL A 246 -5.69 4.92 -3.91
N VAL A 247 -6.80 4.22 -3.70
CA VAL A 247 -7.49 3.50 -4.78
C VAL A 247 -8.92 4.03 -4.88
N SER A 248 -9.25 4.60 -6.03
CA SER A 248 -10.61 5.02 -6.34
C SER A 248 -10.87 4.89 -7.84
N TYR A 249 -11.82 4.03 -8.19
CA TYR A 249 -12.26 3.83 -9.57
C TYR A 249 -13.54 4.60 -9.91
N SER A 250 -14.01 5.45 -9.00
CA SER A 250 -15.07 6.40 -9.28
C SER A 250 -14.58 7.44 -10.30
N PRO A 251 -15.31 7.70 -11.39
CA PRO A 251 -14.93 8.68 -12.40
C PRO A 251 -15.08 10.13 -11.90
N PHE A 252 -15.79 10.35 -10.79
CA PHE A 252 -16.10 11.68 -10.25
C PHE A 252 -15.09 12.14 -9.20
N GLU A 253 -14.24 11.23 -8.73
CA GLU A 253 -13.29 11.50 -7.65
C GLU A 253 -12.09 12.31 -8.11
N GLN A 254 -11.69 13.27 -7.27
CA GLN A 254 -10.68 14.28 -7.62
C GLN A 254 -9.35 14.13 -6.88
N PHE A 255 -9.01 12.93 -6.42
CA PHE A 255 -7.74 12.69 -5.73
C PHE A 255 -6.54 13.17 -6.60
N PRO A 256 -5.45 13.66 -5.98
CA PRO A 256 -4.22 13.95 -6.70
C PRO A 256 -3.76 12.69 -7.44
N VAL A 257 -3.48 12.81 -8.74
CA VAL A 257 -3.05 11.66 -9.56
C VAL A 257 -1.54 11.42 -9.50
N ASP A 258 -0.78 12.44 -9.06
CA ASP A 258 0.65 12.38 -8.84
C ASP A 258 1.09 13.39 -7.76
N MET A 259 2.40 13.46 -7.56
CA MET A 259 3.08 14.24 -6.52
C MET A 259 3.65 15.58 -7.02
N GLU A 260 3.41 16.00 -8.26
CA GLU A 260 4.12 17.18 -8.79
C GLU A 260 3.76 18.50 -8.11
N ASP A 261 2.52 18.65 -7.63
CA ASP A 261 2.12 19.81 -6.83
C ASP A 261 2.50 19.68 -5.35
N SER A 262 3.04 18.53 -4.94
CA SER A 262 3.46 18.29 -3.56
C SER A 262 4.87 18.82 -3.31
N LYS A 263 5.14 19.26 -2.08
CA LYS A 263 6.49 19.66 -1.64
C LYS A 263 7.30 18.47 -1.09
N LEU A 264 6.75 17.26 -1.17
CA LEU A 264 7.45 16.06 -0.72
C LEU A 264 8.56 15.70 -1.71
N ASN A 265 9.73 15.38 -1.16
CA ASN A 265 10.90 15.01 -1.96
C ASN A 265 10.78 13.60 -2.55
N ASP A 266 10.17 12.68 -1.80
CA ASP A 266 9.93 11.30 -2.22
C ASP A 266 8.63 11.21 -3.03
N LYS A 267 8.77 11.21 -4.36
CA LYS A 267 7.65 11.07 -5.30
C LYS A 267 7.03 9.67 -5.30
N ASP A 268 7.71 8.67 -4.74
CA ASP A 268 7.16 7.32 -4.62
C ASP A 268 6.41 7.11 -3.31
N ALA A 269 6.43 8.08 -2.39
CA ALA A 269 5.74 7.98 -1.12
C ALA A 269 4.20 8.01 -1.27
N TYR A 270 3.66 8.48 -2.39
CA TYR A 270 2.24 8.45 -2.71
C TYR A 270 1.99 7.74 -4.04
N LYS A 271 0.97 6.89 -4.09
CA LYS A 271 0.47 6.31 -5.34
C LYS A 271 -1.04 6.39 -5.38
N TYR A 272 -1.56 6.92 -6.49
CA TYR A 272 -2.98 6.88 -6.82
C TYR A 272 -3.22 5.83 -7.89
N PHE A 273 -4.23 4.98 -7.67
CA PHE A 273 -4.74 4.04 -8.66
C PHE A 273 -6.20 4.32 -8.92
N GLY A 274 -6.56 4.51 -10.20
CA GLY A 274 -7.92 4.85 -10.57
C GLY A 274 -8.09 4.99 -12.07
N LEU A 275 -9.18 5.63 -12.48
CA LEU A 275 -9.46 5.92 -13.89
C LEU A 275 -8.82 7.23 -14.37
N ARG A 276 -8.31 8.05 -13.45
CA ARG A 276 -7.72 9.37 -13.76
C ARG A 276 -6.21 9.30 -13.82
N GLY A 277 -5.61 10.08 -14.70
CA GLY A 277 -4.16 10.23 -14.77
C GLY A 277 -3.74 11.21 -15.85
N VAL A 278 -2.43 11.40 -15.99
CA VAL A 278 -1.85 12.37 -16.92
C VAL A 278 -1.96 11.84 -18.35
N SER A 279 -2.55 12.64 -19.24
CA SER A 279 -2.66 12.29 -20.66
C SER A 279 -1.28 12.09 -21.31
N LYS A 280 -1.17 11.11 -22.22
CA LYS A 280 0.03 10.91 -23.06
C LYS A 280 0.37 12.13 -23.92
N SER A 281 -0.61 12.96 -24.26
CA SER A 281 -0.43 14.21 -25.02
C SER A 281 -0.04 15.42 -24.16
N SER A 282 0.14 15.21 -22.85
CA SER A 282 0.51 16.26 -21.92
C SER A 282 1.90 16.83 -22.20
N SER A 283 2.03 18.15 -22.20
CA SER A 283 3.33 18.81 -22.20
C SER A 283 3.88 18.93 -20.77
N PRO A 284 5.21 19.03 -20.57
CA PRO A 284 5.78 19.24 -19.23
C PRO A 284 5.29 20.53 -18.54
N LYS A 285 4.74 21.50 -19.30
CA LYS A 285 4.28 22.80 -18.79
C LYS A 285 2.78 22.87 -18.49
N ARG A 286 1.98 21.93 -19.00
CA ARG A 286 0.53 21.85 -18.77
C ARG A 286 0.08 20.40 -18.76
N LYS A 287 -0.22 19.91 -17.56
CA LYS A 287 -0.79 18.59 -17.35
C LYS A 287 -2.28 18.57 -17.63
N LEU A 288 -2.67 17.76 -18.60
CA LEU A 288 -4.07 17.43 -18.83
C LEU A 288 -4.37 16.12 -18.12
N ILE A 289 -5.18 16.19 -17.07
CA ILE A 289 -5.71 15.00 -16.39
C ILE A 289 -6.91 14.50 -17.19
N THR A 290 -6.91 13.22 -17.56
CA THR A 290 -8.00 12.61 -18.33
C THR A 290 -8.52 11.35 -17.64
N LEU A 291 -9.76 10.98 -17.96
CA LEU A 291 -10.34 9.69 -17.64
C LEU A 291 -9.94 8.69 -18.73
N SER A 292 -9.30 7.58 -18.35
CA SER A 292 -8.92 6.53 -19.29
C SER A 292 -8.92 5.16 -18.63
N ARG A 293 -9.45 4.17 -19.36
CA ARG A 293 -9.37 2.74 -19.00
C ARG A 293 -7.98 2.14 -19.25
N ASP A 294 -7.14 2.83 -20.00
CA ASP A 294 -5.79 2.37 -20.33
C ASP A 294 -4.82 2.58 -19.17
N ILE A 295 -5.05 3.62 -18.35
CA ILE A 295 -4.23 3.97 -17.19
C ILE A 295 -4.16 2.81 -16.19
N PRO A 296 -5.29 2.35 -15.60
CA PRO A 296 -5.22 1.27 -14.62
C PRO A 296 -4.77 -0.05 -15.25
N ARG A 297 -5.00 -0.26 -16.56
CA ARG A 297 -4.49 -1.43 -17.28
C ARG A 297 -2.96 -1.45 -17.31
N GLN A 298 -2.33 -0.31 -17.60
CA GLN A 298 -0.86 -0.19 -17.66
C GLN A 298 -0.24 -0.20 -16.26
N ASP A 299 -0.86 0.49 -15.30
CA ASP A 299 -0.44 0.50 -13.90
C ASP A 299 -0.41 -0.92 -13.33
N THR A 300 -1.41 -1.73 -13.66
CA THR A 300 -1.48 -3.14 -13.21
C THR A 300 -0.29 -3.96 -13.72
N VAL A 301 0.19 -3.70 -14.94
CA VAL A 301 1.40 -4.38 -15.46
C VAL A 301 2.64 -3.94 -14.67
N ALA A 302 2.82 -2.64 -14.46
CA ALA A 302 3.94 -2.12 -13.67
C ALA A 302 3.92 -2.66 -12.23
N SER A 303 2.73 -2.69 -11.62
CA SER A 303 2.52 -3.23 -10.27
C SER A 303 2.79 -4.73 -10.19
N LEU A 304 2.44 -5.51 -11.21
CA LEU A 304 2.77 -6.94 -11.26
C LEU A 304 4.28 -7.15 -11.36
N VAL A 305 4.97 -6.38 -12.20
CA VAL A 305 6.44 -6.41 -12.29
C VAL A 305 7.07 -6.02 -10.96
N SER A 306 6.55 -4.99 -10.29
CA SER A 306 6.96 -4.58 -8.94
C SER A 306 6.79 -5.73 -7.92
N CYS A 307 5.69 -6.48 -7.99
CA CYS A 307 5.49 -7.67 -7.15
C CYS A 307 6.59 -8.73 -7.38
N VAL A 308 6.96 -8.98 -8.63
CA VAL A 308 8.04 -9.93 -8.96
C VAL A 308 9.37 -9.43 -8.39
N MET A 309 9.70 -8.15 -8.60
CA MET A 309 10.94 -7.54 -8.10
C MET A 309 11.02 -7.61 -6.56
N ASP A 310 9.92 -7.31 -5.88
CA ASP A 310 9.86 -7.31 -4.43
C ASP A 310 9.98 -8.72 -3.84
N ASP A 311 9.29 -9.71 -4.40
CA ASP A 311 9.38 -11.10 -3.94
C ASP A 311 10.78 -11.70 -4.17
N GLN A 312 11.50 -11.24 -5.20
CA GLN A 312 12.91 -11.58 -5.39
C GLN A 312 13.82 -10.86 -4.39
N ARG A 313 13.65 -9.54 -4.25
CA ARG A 313 14.50 -8.67 -3.43
C ARG A 313 14.41 -8.99 -1.94
N PHE A 314 13.20 -9.24 -1.44
CA PHE A 314 12.93 -9.38 -0.01
C PHE A 314 12.81 -10.85 0.44
N ARG A 315 13.28 -11.79 -0.37
CA ARG A 315 13.20 -13.24 -0.12
C ARG A 315 13.79 -13.70 1.23
N HIS A 316 14.73 -12.95 1.80
CA HIS A 316 15.37 -13.26 3.08
C HIS A 316 14.61 -12.73 4.29
N ILE A 317 13.60 -11.87 4.10
CA ILE A 317 12.74 -11.40 5.18
C ILE A 317 11.77 -12.52 5.57
N GLN A 318 11.82 -12.93 6.84
CA GLN A 318 10.88 -13.91 7.38
C GLN A 318 9.46 -13.34 7.37
N GLY A 319 8.50 -14.12 6.86
CA GLY A 319 7.11 -13.68 6.76
C GLY A 319 6.86 -12.59 5.71
N TRP A 320 7.76 -12.41 4.73
CA TRP A 320 7.46 -11.55 3.58
C TRP A 320 6.15 -11.97 2.92
N GLY A 321 5.33 -11.00 2.49
CA GLY A 321 3.95 -11.23 2.07
C GLY A 321 3.75 -12.08 0.81
N ARG A 322 4.83 -12.49 0.11
CA ARG A 322 4.81 -13.30 -1.13
C ARG A 322 3.75 -12.77 -2.09
N LYS A 323 3.96 -11.56 -2.58
CA LYS A 323 2.98 -10.75 -3.33
C LYS A 323 2.39 -11.52 -4.52
N ILE A 324 3.20 -12.25 -5.27
CA ILE A 324 2.73 -13.04 -6.43
C ILE A 324 1.84 -14.21 -5.97
N ALA A 325 2.26 -14.97 -4.96
CA ALA A 325 1.45 -16.07 -4.43
C ALA A 325 0.11 -15.57 -3.86
N THR A 326 0.12 -14.42 -3.18
CA THR A 326 -1.09 -13.77 -2.68
C THR A 326 -1.99 -13.31 -3.82
N ALA A 327 -1.44 -12.70 -4.87
CA ALA A 327 -2.21 -12.33 -6.08
C ALA A 327 -2.86 -13.56 -6.71
N GLU A 328 -2.12 -14.67 -6.90
CA GLU A 328 -2.66 -15.90 -7.46
C GLU A 328 -3.81 -16.45 -6.61
N ARG A 329 -3.64 -16.54 -5.29
CA ARG A 329 -4.65 -17.03 -4.35
C ARG A 329 -5.94 -16.22 -4.45
N VAL A 330 -5.84 -14.89 -4.38
CA VAL A 330 -6.99 -13.99 -4.31
C VAL A 330 -7.72 -13.94 -5.66
N LEU A 331 -6.98 -13.86 -6.77
CA LEU A 331 -7.57 -13.78 -8.11
C LEU A 331 -8.25 -15.09 -8.51
N ARG A 332 -7.78 -16.24 -8.02
CA ARG A 332 -8.43 -17.56 -8.24
C ARG A 332 -9.84 -17.66 -7.66
N ALA A 333 -10.21 -16.78 -6.72
CA ALA A 333 -11.58 -16.72 -6.23
C ALA A 333 -12.59 -16.18 -7.27
N ALA A 334 -12.09 -15.47 -8.29
CA ALA A 334 -12.92 -14.80 -9.30
C ALA A 334 -12.65 -15.29 -10.73
N ILE A 335 -11.45 -15.82 -10.99
CA ILE A 335 -10.94 -16.12 -12.34
C ILE A 335 -10.34 -17.53 -12.31
N LYS A 336 -10.75 -18.41 -13.22
CA LYS A 336 -10.09 -19.70 -13.44
C LYS A 336 -8.86 -19.48 -14.32
N PHE A 337 -7.67 -19.76 -13.81
CA PHE A 337 -6.42 -19.67 -14.56
C PHE A 337 -5.34 -20.57 -13.95
N ASP A 338 -4.34 -20.96 -14.74
CA ASP A 338 -3.15 -21.68 -14.30
C ASP A 338 -2.01 -20.70 -14.00
N ALA A 339 -1.85 -19.67 -14.84
CA ALA A 339 -0.84 -18.63 -14.68
C ALA A 339 -1.34 -17.24 -15.08
N ILE A 340 -0.76 -16.22 -14.44
CA ILE A 340 -0.86 -14.83 -14.89
C ILE A 340 0.11 -14.66 -16.07
N ALA A 341 -0.25 -13.90 -17.09
CA ALA A 341 0.57 -13.72 -18.29
C ALA A 341 0.74 -12.27 -18.69
N LEU A 342 1.91 -11.95 -19.23
CA LEU A 342 2.29 -10.66 -19.76
C LEU A 342 2.76 -10.80 -21.21
N LYS A 343 2.22 -9.98 -22.12
CA LYS A 343 2.66 -10.00 -23.53
C LYS A 343 4.03 -9.34 -23.66
N LEU A 344 4.92 -9.96 -24.41
CA LEU A 344 6.25 -9.42 -24.73
C LEU A 344 6.20 -8.59 -26.04
N LYS A 345 7.12 -7.62 -26.18
CA LYS A 345 7.32 -6.85 -27.42
C LYS A 345 7.86 -7.74 -28.57
N SER A 346 7.60 -7.38 -29.82
CA SER A 346 7.77 -8.30 -30.96
C SER A 346 9.21 -8.66 -31.40
N ASN A 347 10.27 -8.17 -30.75
CA ASN A 347 11.68 -8.34 -31.17
C ASN A 347 12.62 -8.56 -29.98
N ILE A 348 12.29 -9.48 -29.07
CA ILE A 348 13.07 -9.71 -27.85
C ILE A 348 13.87 -11.00 -27.98
N ASN A 349 15.13 -10.96 -27.57
CA ASN A 349 15.89 -12.18 -27.32
C ASN A 349 15.45 -12.76 -25.97
N LEU A 350 14.63 -13.80 -26.00
CA LEU A 350 14.07 -14.40 -24.78
C LEU A 350 15.13 -14.95 -23.82
N LYS A 351 16.32 -15.25 -24.33
CA LYS A 351 17.47 -15.68 -23.50
C LYS A 351 17.95 -14.59 -22.54
N ASP A 352 17.61 -13.33 -22.79
CA ASP A 352 17.97 -12.22 -21.90
C ASP A 352 17.06 -12.13 -20.67
N LEU A 353 15.92 -12.85 -20.66
CA LEU A 353 14.94 -12.82 -19.57
C LEU A 353 15.17 -13.93 -18.53
N PHE A 354 15.97 -14.95 -18.85
CA PHE A 354 16.16 -16.12 -18.00
C PHE A 354 17.64 -16.39 -17.77
N GLU A 355 17.98 -16.71 -16.52
CA GLU A 355 19.34 -17.18 -16.18
C GLU A 355 19.58 -18.62 -16.66
N ASP A 356 18.53 -19.44 -16.69
CA ASP A 356 18.54 -20.84 -17.12
C ASP A 356 17.64 -21.04 -18.34
N LEU A 357 18.19 -21.64 -19.40
CA LEU A 357 17.48 -21.90 -20.65
C LEU A 357 16.43 -23.00 -20.52
N ASP A 358 16.56 -23.92 -19.56
CA ASP A 358 15.59 -25.00 -19.36
C ASP A 358 14.28 -24.49 -18.73
N GLU A 359 14.31 -23.32 -18.10
CA GLU A 359 13.14 -22.65 -17.53
C GLU A 359 12.39 -21.78 -18.55
N LEU A 360 13.06 -21.40 -19.65
CA LEU A 360 12.49 -20.58 -20.70
C LEU A 360 11.25 -21.23 -21.33
N ASP A 361 11.37 -22.51 -21.74
CA ASP A 361 10.30 -23.24 -22.44
C ASP A 361 9.07 -23.49 -21.55
N LYS A 362 9.26 -23.51 -20.23
CA LYS A 362 8.17 -23.68 -19.25
C LYS A 362 7.45 -22.36 -18.99
N ALA A 363 8.18 -21.24 -19.02
CA ALA A 363 7.65 -19.95 -18.63
C ALA A 363 7.12 -19.14 -19.82
N VAL A 364 7.56 -19.40 -21.05
CA VAL A 364 7.11 -18.68 -22.24
C VAL A 364 6.06 -19.47 -23.02
N SER A 365 4.90 -18.87 -23.22
CA SER A 365 3.83 -19.42 -24.07
C SER A 365 3.75 -18.62 -25.37
N VAL A 366 3.79 -19.30 -26.51
CA VAL A 366 3.57 -18.70 -27.83
C VAL A 366 2.14 -18.99 -28.28
N ILE A 367 1.35 -17.95 -28.48
CA ILE A 367 -0.06 -18.07 -28.89
C ILE A 367 -0.23 -17.42 -30.27
N LYS A 368 -0.90 -18.13 -31.18
CA LYS A 368 -1.28 -17.61 -32.50
C LYS A 368 -2.59 -16.84 -32.40
N GLN A 369 -2.55 -15.53 -32.65
CA GLN A 369 -3.75 -14.69 -32.77
C GLN A 369 -3.82 -14.08 -34.18
N GLY A 370 -4.88 -14.40 -34.93
CA GLY A 370 -5.13 -13.80 -36.26
C GLY A 370 -4.00 -14.04 -37.27
N GLY A 371 -3.32 -15.19 -37.19
CA GLY A 371 -2.19 -15.53 -38.07
C GLY A 371 -0.84 -14.95 -37.66
N LYS A 372 -0.75 -14.15 -36.59
CA LYS A 372 0.51 -13.67 -36.00
C LYS A 372 0.80 -14.39 -34.69
N GLU A 373 2.03 -14.86 -34.54
CA GLU A 373 2.53 -15.41 -33.27
C GLU A 373 2.81 -14.27 -32.30
N ALA A 374 2.38 -14.43 -31.05
CA ALA A 374 2.69 -13.52 -29.95
C ALA A 374 3.23 -14.32 -28.77
N SER A 375 4.33 -13.85 -28.20
CA SER A 375 4.97 -14.46 -27.03
C SER A 375 4.45 -13.83 -25.75
N PHE A 376 4.14 -14.68 -24.79
CA PHE A 376 3.69 -14.32 -23.45
C PHE A 376 4.63 -14.95 -22.44
N ILE A 377 5.04 -14.18 -21.44
CA ILE A 377 5.70 -14.72 -20.27
C ILE A 377 4.66 -15.00 -19.20
N THR A 378 4.69 -16.19 -18.63
CA THR A 378 3.86 -16.60 -17.50
C THR A 378 4.54 -16.22 -16.21
N ILE A 379 3.78 -15.72 -15.25
CA ILE A 379 4.22 -15.29 -13.93
C ILE A 379 3.46 -16.12 -12.90
N THR A 380 4.20 -16.92 -12.15
CA THR A 380 3.67 -17.80 -11.09
C THR A 380 4.60 -17.74 -9.87
N ALA A 381 4.08 -18.06 -8.68
CA ALA A 381 4.93 -18.07 -7.48
C ALA A 381 6.14 -19.03 -7.58
N SER A 382 6.07 -20.06 -8.43
CA SER A 382 7.14 -21.04 -8.63
C SER A 382 8.22 -20.56 -9.61
N ASN A 383 7.88 -19.80 -10.65
CA ASN A 383 8.82 -19.46 -11.71
C ASN A 383 9.51 -18.10 -11.56
N ILE A 384 8.99 -17.21 -10.70
CA ILE A 384 9.54 -15.85 -10.57
C ILE A 384 11.01 -15.80 -10.19
N ARG A 385 11.57 -16.85 -9.59
CA ARG A 385 13.01 -16.90 -9.25
C ARG A 385 13.93 -16.96 -10.47
N HIS A 386 13.42 -17.40 -11.61
CA HIS A 386 14.19 -17.61 -12.83
C HIS A 386 14.04 -16.45 -13.83
N ILE A 387 13.18 -15.47 -13.54
CA ILE A 387 12.87 -14.35 -14.43
C ILE A 387 13.71 -13.13 -14.01
N ASP A 388 14.49 -12.54 -14.91
CA ASP A 388 15.10 -11.23 -14.66
C ASP A 388 14.01 -10.14 -14.70
N ALA A 389 13.61 -9.67 -13.52
CA ALA A 389 12.54 -8.69 -13.38
C ALA A 389 12.89 -7.31 -13.99
N ASN A 390 14.17 -6.93 -14.02
CA ASN A 390 14.60 -5.67 -14.65
C ASN A 390 14.49 -5.75 -16.16
N MET A 391 14.74 -6.92 -16.74
CA MET A 391 14.57 -7.16 -18.17
C MET A 391 13.09 -7.31 -18.52
N LEU A 392 12.30 -7.96 -17.66
CA LEU A 392 10.85 -8.06 -17.80
C LEU A 392 10.18 -6.69 -17.92
N GLU A 393 10.53 -5.74 -17.05
CA GLU A 393 10.02 -4.36 -17.10
C GLU A 393 10.25 -3.70 -18.46
N ARG A 394 11.43 -3.91 -19.06
CA ARG A 394 11.79 -3.29 -20.35
C ARG A 394 11.06 -3.91 -21.53
N PHE A 395 10.75 -5.20 -21.42
CA PHE A 395 10.31 -6.03 -22.52
C PHE A 395 8.80 -6.33 -22.53
N VAL A 396 8.10 -6.06 -21.44
CA VAL A 396 6.64 -6.17 -21.41
C VAL A 396 5.95 -5.11 -22.28
N ASN A 397 4.89 -5.50 -22.96
CA ASN A 397 3.95 -4.61 -23.61
C ASN A 397 2.82 -4.22 -22.64
N ALA A 398 3.03 -3.13 -21.92
CA ALA A 398 2.06 -2.63 -20.94
C ALA A 398 0.68 -2.28 -21.53
N GLU A 399 0.58 -2.00 -22.84
CA GLU A 399 -0.71 -1.67 -23.49
C GLU A 399 -1.65 -2.86 -23.57
N GLN A 400 -1.16 -4.09 -23.38
CA GLN A 400 -2.00 -5.29 -23.41
C GLN A 400 -2.58 -5.63 -22.04
N GLY A 401 -2.05 -5.03 -20.98
CA GLY A 401 -2.46 -5.32 -19.61
C GLY A 401 -2.01 -6.70 -19.13
N VAL A 402 -2.51 -7.05 -17.95
CA VAL A 402 -2.35 -8.38 -17.37
C VAL A 402 -3.39 -9.33 -17.97
N LEU A 403 -2.94 -10.52 -18.33
CA LEU A 403 -3.76 -11.58 -18.92
C LEU A 403 -3.73 -12.81 -18.03
N PHE A 404 -4.66 -13.74 -18.27
CA PHE A 404 -4.78 -14.99 -17.52
C PHE A 404 -4.86 -16.14 -18.51
N LEU A 405 -4.06 -17.18 -18.30
CA LEU A 405 -4.05 -18.39 -19.12
C LEU A 405 -4.66 -19.55 -18.33
N ALA A 406 -5.56 -20.30 -18.96
CA ALA A 406 -6.04 -21.59 -18.46
C ALA A 406 -5.95 -22.60 -19.61
N ASP A 407 -5.31 -23.74 -19.39
CA ASP A 407 -5.12 -24.80 -20.39
C ASP A 407 -4.53 -24.26 -21.72
N GLY A 408 -3.59 -23.30 -21.62
CA GLY A 408 -2.96 -22.63 -22.77
C GLY A 408 -3.81 -21.58 -23.49
N VAL A 409 -5.01 -21.26 -22.99
CA VAL A 409 -5.95 -20.31 -23.60
C VAL A 409 -6.10 -19.05 -22.76
N ILE A 410 -6.07 -17.88 -23.43
CA ILE A 410 -6.30 -16.57 -22.78
C ILE A 410 -7.77 -16.46 -22.36
N GLN A 411 -7.99 -16.20 -21.08
CA GLN A 411 -9.31 -16.03 -20.50
C GLN A 411 -9.85 -14.61 -20.73
N GLN A 412 -11.13 -14.52 -21.07
CA GLN A 412 -11.83 -13.24 -21.18
C GLN A 412 -12.40 -12.84 -19.82
N LEU A 413 -12.10 -11.61 -19.38
CA LEU A 413 -12.57 -11.09 -18.10
C LEU A 413 -13.78 -10.17 -18.27
N SER A 414 -14.76 -10.34 -17.39
CA SER A 414 -15.82 -9.36 -17.19
C SER A 414 -15.25 -8.02 -16.70
N SER A 415 -16.03 -6.94 -16.78
CA SER A 415 -15.63 -5.63 -16.26
C SER A 415 -15.29 -5.68 -14.76
N GLY A 416 -16.10 -6.40 -13.96
CA GLY A 416 -15.87 -6.58 -12.52
C GLY A 416 -14.61 -7.37 -12.21
N GLN A 417 -14.37 -8.51 -12.89
CA GLN A 417 -13.14 -9.30 -12.74
C GLN A 417 -11.89 -8.49 -13.11
N ARG A 418 -11.99 -7.65 -14.15
CA ARG A 418 -10.90 -6.79 -14.59
C ARG A 418 -10.58 -5.71 -13.55
N LEU A 419 -11.60 -5.05 -13.00
CA LEU A 419 -11.38 -4.06 -11.96
C LEU A 419 -10.81 -4.68 -10.68
N PHE A 420 -11.33 -5.85 -10.29
CA PHE A 420 -10.81 -6.63 -9.18
C PHE A 420 -9.32 -6.97 -9.38
N THR A 421 -8.94 -7.37 -10.60
CA THR A 421 -7.54 -7.59 -10.97
C THR A 421 -6.69 -6.35 -10.77
N TYR A 422 -7.18 -5.19 -11.21
CA TYR A 422 -6.45 -3.93 -11.06
C TYR A 422 -6.28 -3.58 -9.58
N LEU A 423 -7.35 -3.67 -8.78
CA LEU A 423 -7.33 -3.38 -7.36
C LEU A 423 -6.31 -4.26 -6.61
N VAL A 424 -6.40 -5.59 -6.80
CA VAL A 424 -5.52 -6.57 -6.14
C VAL A 424 -4.06 -6.34 -6.50
N ILE A 425 -3.74 -6.31 -7.79
CA ILE A 425 -2.34 -6.25 -8.24
C ILE A 425 -1.73 -4.87 -7.93
N ASN A 426 -2.49 -3.77 -8.07
CA ASN A 426 -1.96 -2.44 -7.79
C ASN A 426 -1.67 -2.24 -6.30
N VAL A 427 -2.57 -2.69 -5.43
CA VAL A 427 -2.34 -2.65 -3.98
C VAL A 427 -1.11 -3.47 -3.62
N LEU A 428 -1.00 -4.71 -4.11
CA LEU A 428 0.16 -5.58 -3.87
C LEU A 428 1.46 -4.99 -4.43
N GLY A 429 1.42 -4.43 -5.65
CA GLY A 429 2.60 -3.87 -6.31
C GLY A 429 3.13 -2.61 -5.63
N ALA A 430 2.25 -1.82 -5.02
CA ALA A 430 2.63 -0.57 -4.36
C ALA A 430 2.85 -0.67 -2.85
N ILE A 431 2.29 -1.67 -2.16
CA ILE A 431 2.42 -1.77 -0.69
C ILE A 431 3.90 -1.94 -0.29
N LYS A 432 4.33 -1.11 0.66
CA LYS A 432 5.59 -1.21 1.39
C LYS A 432 5.31 -1.32 2.89
N ARG A 433 6.37 -1.40 3.72
CA ARG A 433 6.22 -1.34 5.18
C ARG A 433 5.56 -0.04 5.61
N ASN A 434 4.68 -0.11 6.61
CA ASN A 434 4.03 1.06 7.20
C ASN A 434 3.28 1.94 6.18
N THR A 435 2.59 1.29 5.24
CA THR A 435 1.73 1.95 4.26
C THR A 435 0.36 2.22 4.86
N LEU A 436 -0.22 3.39 4.61
CA LEU A 436 -1.65 3.63 4.76
C LEU A 436 -2.34 3.49 3.41
N ILE A 437 -3.35 2.62 3.33
CA ILE A 437 -4.16 2.42 2.12
C ILE A 437 -5.52 3.08 2.33
N LEU A 438 -5.89 4.01 1.44
CA LEU A 438 -7.23 4.58 1.38
C LEU A 438 -7.94 3.99 0.17
N ILE A 439 -9.09 3.36 0.39
CA ILE A 439 -9.90 2.79 -0.69
C ILE A 439 -11.26 3.45 -0.65
N ASP A 440 -11.71 3.98 -1.77
CA ASP A 440 -12.95 4.71 -1.90
C ASP A 440 -13.92 3.95 -2.82
N GLU A 441 -15.07 3.59 -2.25
CA GLU A 441 -16.17 2.84 -2.85
C GLU A 441 -15.72 1.60 -3.67
N PRO A 442 -15.00 0.64 -3.05
CA PRO A 442 -14.56 -0.57 -3.74
C PRO A 442 -15.72 -1.40 -4.33
N GLU A 443 -16.92 -1.29 -3.76
CA GLU A 443 -18.13 -2.01 -4.17
C GLU A 443 -18.73 -1.57 -5.51
N LEU A 444 -18.40 -0.37 -6.03
CA LEU A 444 -19.06 0.19 -7.23
C LEU A 444 -19.10 -0.77 -8.44
N PHE A 445 -18.18 -1.73 -8.51
CA PHE A 445 -18.11 -2.71 -9.58
C PHE A 445 -17.74 -4.13 -9.11
N LEU A 446 -17.85 -4.41 -7.81
CA LEU A 446 -17.52 -5.71 -7.23
C LEU A 446 -18.80 -6.44 -6.82
N HIS A 447 -18.84 -7.74 -7.10
CA HIS A 447 -19.84 -8.61 -6.50
C HIS A 447 -19.51 -8.77 -5.00
N PRO A 448 -20.49 -8.90 -4.09
CA PRO A 448 -20.25 -9.01 -2.66
C PRO A 448 -19.23 -10.09 -2.25
N SER A 449 -19.20 -11.23 -2.97
CA SER A 449 -18.19 -12.27 -2.73
C SER A 449 -16.76 -11.79 -2.98
N LEU A 450 -16.53 -10.90 -3.97
CA LEU A 450 -15.21 -10.33 -4.26
C LEU A 450 -14.81 -9.26 -3.26
N GLU A 451 -15.77 -8.53 -2.68
CA GLU A 451 -15.50 -7.60 -1.59
C GLU A 451 -14.97 -8.33 -0.36
N ILE A 452 -15.55 -9.49 -0.02
CA ILE A 452 -15.07 -10.32 1.09
C ILE A 452 -13.64 -10.82 0.81
N GLN A 453 -13.35 -11.26 -0.43
CA GLN A 453 -12.00 -11.66 -0.82
C GLN A 453 -11.00 -10.50 -0.78
N LEU A 454 -11.44 -9.29 -1.13
CA LEU A 454 -10.64 -8.06 -1.00
C LEU A 454 -10.31 -7.80 0.48
N VAL A 455 -11.29 -7.87 1.37
CA VAL A 455 -11.06 -7.64 2.81
C VAL A 455 -10.14 -8.71 3.41
N ASP A 456 -10.32 -9.99 3.04
CA ASP A 456 -9.42 -11.08 3.45
C ASP A 456 -7.96 -10.83 3.00
N MET A 457 -7.77 -10.49 1.73
CA MET A 457 -6.47 -10.11 1.21
C MET A 457 -5.88 -8.93 1.98
N LEU A 458 -6.66 -7.87 2.22
CA LEU A 458 -6.21 -6.70 2.96
C LEU A 458 -5.75 -7.10 4.37
N LYS A 459 -6.53 -7.88 5.13
CA LYS A 459 -6.13 -8.37 6.45
C LYS A 459 -4.76 -9.09 6.41
N GLN A 460 -4.55 -9.98 5.44
CA GLN A 460 -3.29 -10.70 5.28
C GLN A 460 -2.10 -9.77 5.00
N ILE A 461 -2.23 -8.86 4.03
CA ILE A 461 -1.12 -8.02 3.59
C ILE A 461 -0.86 -6.87 4.56
N LEU A 462 -1.89 -6.31 5.19
CA LEU A 462 -1.73 -5.23 6.16
C LEU A 462 -0.92 -5.72 7.36
N GLN A 463 -1.24 -6.91 7.88
CA GLN A 463 -0.45 -7.55 8.92
C GLN A 463 0.99 -7.83 8.46
N SER A 464 1.16 -8.43 7.27
CA SER A 464 2.48 -8.80 6.77
C SER A 464 3.41 -7.61 6.58
N PHE A 465 2.87 -6.42 6.30
CA PHE A 465 3.61 -5.18 6.03
C PHE A 465 3.57 -4.14 7.16
N ASN A 466 2.97 -4.45 8.31
CA ASN A 466 2.68 -3.47 9.36
C ASN A 466 1.96 -2.21 8.83
N SER A 467 1.09 -2.43 7.85
CA SER A 467 0.35 -1.41 7.11
C SER A 467 -1.09 -1.34 7.62
N ARG A 468 -1.80 -0.28 7.26
CA ARG A 468 -3.17 -0.02 7.70
C ARG A 468 -4.05 0.39 6.53
N ALA A 469 -5.36 0.20 6.66
CA ALA A 469 -6.31 0.67 5.65
C ALA A 469 -7.49 1.45 6.24
N VAL A 470 -7.99 2.41 5.47
CA VAL A 470 -9.27 3.07 5.68
C VAL A 470 -10.11 2.90 4.42
N LEU A 471 -11.28 2.31 4.56
CA LEU A 471 -12.21 2.06 3.46
C LEU A 471 -13.41 3.00 3.61
N ALA A 472 -13.68 3.82 2.60
CA ALA A 472 -14.98 4.46 2.44
C ALA A 472 -15.88 3.55 1.62
N THR A 473 -17.01 3.13 2.18
CA THR A 473 -17.90 2.15 1.53
C THR A 473 -19.36 2.40 1.89
N HIS A 474 -20.25 1.79 1.12
CA HIS A 474 -21.66 1.57 1.35
C HIS A 474 -21.98 0.09 1.60
N SER A 475 -20.98 -0.78 1.54
CA SER A 475 -21.16 -2.22 1.66
C SER A 475 -21.28 -2.67 3.11
N VAL A 476 -22.47 -3.15 3.45
CA VAL A 476 -22.73 -3.87 4.70
C VAL A 476 -21.92 -5.18 4.78
N SER A 477 -21.68 -5.83 3.63
CA SER A 477 -20.85 -7.03 3.55
C SER A 477 -19.41 -6.75 3.99
N THR A 478 -18.86 -5.58 3.62
CA THR A 478 -17.55 -5.13 4.10
C THR A 478 -17.57 -4.83 5.60
N VAL A 479 -18.58 -4.11 6.10
CA VAL A 479 -18.68 -3.77 7.54
C VAL A 479 -18.79 -5.01 8.42
N ARG A 480 -19.47 -6.06 7.95
CA ARG A 480 -19.57 -7.35 8.65
C ARG A 480 -18.21 -8.01 8.90
N GLU A 481 -17.19 -7.68 8.13
CA GLU A 481 -15.84 -8.23 8.27
C GLU A 481 -14.95 -7.45 9.24
N ILE A 482 -15.45 -6.37 9.82
CA ILE A 482 -14.67 -5.39 10.57
C ILE A 482 -15.19 -5.29 12.01
N PRO A 483 -14.30 -5.19 13.02
CA PRO A 483 -14.71 -4.96 14.40
C PRO A 483 -15.45 -3.62 14.59
N ALA A 484 -16.46 -3.59 15.46
CA ALA A 484 -17.34 -2.43 15.63
C ALA A 484 -16.62 -1.13 16.03
N ASP A 485 -15.55 -1.22 16.80
CA ASP A 485 -14.71 -0.07 17.20
C ASP A 485 -13.86 0.50 16.03
N CYS A 486 -13.75 -0.23 14.93
CA CYS A 486 -13.14 0.20 13.68
C CYS A 486 -14.20 0.63 12.63
N VAL A 487 -15.50 0.61 12.96
CA VAL A 487 -16.60 1.05 12.08
C VAL A 487 -17.08 2.43 12.50
N HIS A 488 -17.01 3.37 11.56
CA HIS A 488 -17.38 4.77 11.76
C HIS A 488 -18.56 5.11 10.84
N VAL A 489 -19.75 5.23 11.42
CA VAL A 489 -20.99 5.57 10.72
C VAL A 489 -21.13 7.08 10.66
N LEU A 490 -21.03 7.64 9.45
CA LEU A 490 -21.23 9.05 9.17
C LEU A 490 -22.71 9.30 8.87
N GLU A 491 -23.35 10.10 9.72
CA GLU A 491 -24.75 10.49 9.61
C GLU A 491 -24.84 12.00 9.48
N ARG A 492 -25.39 12.46 8.36
CA ARG A 492 -25.65 13.87 8.12
C ARG A 492 -27.04 14.20 8.67
N THR A 493 -27.11 15.07 9.68
CA THR A 493 -28.35 15.70 10.13
C THR A 493 -28.59 17.01 9.38
N ASP A 494 -29.62 17.77 9.75
CA ASP A 494 -29.91 19.05 9.10
C ASP A 494 -28.77 20.07 9.28
N ASP A 495 -28.14 20.09 10.46
CA ASP A 495 -27.18 21.15 10.86
C ASP A 495 -25.78 20.62 11.22
N SER A 496 -25.57 19.30 11.26
CA SER A 496 -24.30 18.72 11.74
C SER A 496 -23.97 17.37 11.12
N LEU A 497 -22.69 17.02 11.12
CA LEU A 497 -22.22 15.67 10.86
C LEU A 497 -22.02 14.95 12.20
N ILE A 498 -22.69 13.81 12.38
CA ILE A 498 -22.47 12.94 13.53
C ILE A 498 -21.69 11.71 13.07
N ILE A 499 -20.65 11.34 13.82
CA ILE A 499 -19.90 10.10 13.60
C ILE A 499 -20.19 9.17 14.78
N LYS A 500 -20.82 8.04 14.52
CA LYS A 500 -21.22 7.05 15.54
C LYS A 500 -20.50 5.73 15.31
N GLN A 501 -20.33 4.97 16.38
CA GLN A 501 -19.87 3.59 16.31
C GLN A 501 -21.04 2.64 16.62
N PRO A 502 -21.15 1.48 15.94
CA PRO A 502 -22.16 0.49 16.24
C PRO A 502 -22.08 0.05 17.72
N PRO A 503 -23.19 0.09 18.49
CA PRO A 503 -23.21 -0.35 19.89
C PRO A 503 -23.22 -1.88 20.04
N PHE A 504 -22.97 -2.60 18.96
CA PHE A 504 -22.95 -4.05 18.87
C PHE A 504 -21.82 -4.49 17.95
N GLN A 505 -21.34 -5.72 18.13
CA GLN A 505 -20.26 -6.24 17.29
C GLN A 505 -20.73 -6.42 15.85
N THR A 506 -20.01 -5.81 14.91
CA THR A 506 -20.22 -5.95 13.47
C THR A 506 -19.45 -7.13 12.89
N PHE A 507 -18.31 -7.51 13.48
CA PHE A 507 -17.51 -8.65 13.04
C PHE A 507 -18.31 -9.96 13.13
N GLY A 508 -18.63 -10.55 11.98
CA GLY A 508 -19.51 -11.72 11.86
C GLY A 508 -20.97 -11.44 12.20
N GLY A 509 -21.35 -10.17 12.37
CA GLY A 509 -22.68 -9.74 12.80
C GLY A 509 -23.79 -9.99 11.77
N ASP A 510 -25.03 -9.75 12.20
CA ASP A 510 -26.22 -9.90 11.37
C ASP A 510 -26.33 -8.77 10.32
N PHE A 511 -26.60 -9.15 9.07
CA PHE A 511 -26.63 -8.22 7.94
C PHE A 511 -27.76 -7.19 8.08
N GLN A 512 -28.96 -7.64 8.43
CA GLN A 512 -30.12 -6.74 8.56
C GLN A 512 -29.89 -5.74 9.68
N ARG A 513 -29.41 -6.19 10.84
CA ARG A 513 -29.10 -5.31 11.97
C ARG A 513 -28.07 -4.24 11.61
N ILE A 514 -26.99 -4.60 10.89
CA ILE A 514 -25.99 -3.62 10.45
C ILE A 514 -26.61 -2.63 9.46
N ALA A 515 -27.36 -3.12 8.47
CA ALA A 515 -28.01 -2.30 7.46
C ALA A 515 -28.98 -1.29 8.09
N SER A 516 -29.88 -1.76 8.97
CA SER A 516 -30.85 -0.92 9.69
C SER A 516 -30.16 0.12 10.57
N TYR A 517 -29.03 -0.20 11.21
CA TYR A 517 -28.29 0.76 12.01
C TYR A 517 -27.61 1.85 11.16
N VAL A 518 -27.02 1.47 10.03
CA VAL A 518 -26.22 2.38 9.18
C VAL A 518 -27.10 3.28 8.33
N PHE A 519 -28.17 2.73 7.74
CA PHE A 519 -29.01 3.46 6.78
C PHE A 519 -30.35 3.89 7.38
N GLY A 520 -30.74 3.34 8.54
CA GLY A 520 -32.07 3.52 9.09
C GLY A 520 -33.16 2.87 8.23
N ASP A 521 -34.36 2.76 8.77
CA ASP A 521 -35.57 2.48 7.97
C ASP A 521 -36.02 3.70 7.14
N ARG A 522 -35.46 4.89 7.40
CA ARG A 522 -35.96 6.18 6.90
C ARG A 522 -35.31 6.67 5.60
N ALA A 523 -34.20 6.08 5.15
CA ALA A 523 -33.45 6.62 4.02
C ALA A 523 -33.87 6.07 2.65
N VAL A 524 -34.82 5.13 2.60
CA VAL A 524 -35.31 4.55 1.36
C VAL A 524 -36.80 4.85 1.27
N SER A 525 -37.21 5.63 0.27
CA SER A 525 -38.59 5.58 -0.24
C SER A 525 -38.88 4.11 -0.50
N LYS A 526 -39.73 3.48 0.31
CA LYS A 526 -40.12 2.08 0.14
C LYS A 526 -41.26 2.08 -0.88
N PRO A 527 -40.98 1.88 -2.18
CA PRO A 527 -41.98 2.12 -3.22
C PRO A 527 -43.11 1.11 -3.12
N PHE A 528 -42.85 -0.05 -2.52
CA PHE A 528 -43.87 -1.05 -2.22
C PHE A 528 -44.84 -0.59 -1.12
N GLU A 529 -44.39 0.13 -0.09
CA GLU A 529 -45.27 0.68 0.95
C GLU A 529 -46.19 1.73 0.36
N ARG A 530 -45.64 2.62 -0.48
CA ARG A 530 -46.44 3.57 -1.25
C ARG A 530 -47.43 2.88 -2.18
N TRP A 531 -47.02 1.79 -2.84
CA TRP A 531 -47.93 1.00 -3.65
C TRP A 531 -49.05 0.37 -2.81
N ILE A 532 -48.74 -0.15 -1.61
CA ILE A 532 -49.75 -0.65 -0.66
C ILE A 532 -50.71 0.49 -0.28
N GLU A 533 -50.21 1.68 0.08
CA GLU A 533 -51.04 2.86 0.38
C GLU A 533 -51.97 3.20 -0.79
N ASP A 534 -51.42 3.31 -2.01
CA ASP A 534 -52.19 3.60 -3.23
C ASP A 534 -53.27 2.54 -3.50
N GLN A 535 -53.02 1.25 -3.18
CA GLN A 535 -54.05 0.20 -3.31
C GLN A 535 -55.10 0.29 -2.19
N LEU A 536 -54.68 0.59 -0.96
CA LEU A 536 -55.56 0.71 0.19
C LEU A 536 -56.51 1.94 0.12
N GLU A 537 -56.21 2.92 -0.75
CA GLU A 537 -57.17 3.97 -1.10
C GLU A 537 -58.42 3.43 -1.82
N GLY A 538 -58.27 2.32 -2.55
CA GLY A 538 -59.30 1.75 -3.43
C GLY A 538 -59.94 0.44 -2.95
N MET A 539 -59.31 -0.28 -2.02
CA MET A 539 -59.79 -1.56 -1.48
C MET A 539 -59.31 -1.79 -0.05
N SER A 540 -59.98 -2.69 0.68
CA SER A 540 -59.55 -3.09 2.03
C SER A 540 -58.29 -3.95 2.01
N ALA A 541 -57.60 -4.04 3.17
CA ALA A 541 -56.42 -4.89 3.33
C ALA A 541 -56.71 -6.35 2.99
N GLU A 542 -57.87 -6.87 3.41
CA GLU A 542 -58.30 -8.23 3.11
C GLU A 542 -58.57 -8.45 1.62
N GLU A 543 -59.19 -7.49 0.94
CA GLU A 543 -59.42 -7.54 -0.52
C GLU A 543 -58.11 -7.49 -1.30
N LEU A 544 -57.14 -6.66 -0.86
CA LEU A 544 -55.82 -6.58 -1.46
C LEU A 544 -55.06 -7.90 -1.33
N ILE A 545 -55.02 -8.50 -0.15
CA ILE A 545 -54.37 -9.81 0.08
C ILE A 545 -55.03 -10.89 -0.79
N GLN A 546 -56.36 -10.90 -0.87
CA GLN A 546 -57.08 -11.87 -1.70
C GLN A 546 -56.83 -11.66 -3.19
N SER A 547 -56.69 -10.42 -3.64
CA SER A 547 -56.36 -10.09 -5.03
C SER A 547 -54.96 -10.54 -5.44
N LEU A 548 -54.03 -10.56 -4.48
CA LEU A 548 -52.64 -10.99 -4.69
C LEU A 548 -52.48 -12.52 -4.64
N GLY A 549 -53.39 -13.25 -3.98
CA GLY A 549 -53.42 -14.71 -3.99
C GLY A 549 -52.10 -15.34 -3.57
N ASP A 550 -51.50 -16.15 -4.45
CA ASP A 550 -50.24 -16.88 -4.18
C ASP A 550 -48.97 -16.01 -4.38
N ASP A 551 -49.12 -14.78 -4.88
CA ASP A 551 -47.99 -13.87 -5.15
C ASP A 551 -47.58 -13.02 -3.93
N VAL A 552 -48.27 -13.15 -2.79
CA VAL A 552 -47.98 -12.43 -1.53
C VAL A 552 -47.20 -13.32 -0.56
N ASN A 553 -46.15 -12.79 0.06
CA ASN A 553 -45.44 -13.49 1.15
C ASN A 553 -46.00 -13.11 2.54
N GLU A 554 -45.68 -13.89 3.57
CA GLU A 554 -46.19 -13.67 4.93
C GLU A 554 -45.84 -12.27 5.48
N GLU A 555 -44.66 -11.75 5.15
CA GLU A 555 -44.20 -10.42 5.58
C GLU A 555 -45.06 -9.31 4.97
N LEU A 556 -45.39 -9.41 3.69
CA LEU A 556 -46.24 -8.46 2.97
C LEU A 556 -47.70 -8.53 3.44
N ILE A 557 -48.21 -9.72 3.79
CA ILE A 557 -49.53 -9.88 4.44
C ILE A 557 -49.56 -9.11 5.75
N ILE A 558 -48.54 -9.28 6.61
CA ILE A 558 -48.45 -8.60 7.90
C ILE A 558 -48.41 -7.08 7.70
N GLN A 559 -47.64 -6.59 6.73
CA GLN A 559 -47.57 -5.16 6.43
C GLN A 559 -48.89 -4.60 5.90
N ILE A 560 -49.54 -5.26 4.94
CA ILE A 560 -50.83 -4.82 4.39
C ILE A 560 -51.89 -4.72 5.50
N LEU A 561 -51.95 -5.72 6.40
CA LEU A 561 -52.89 -5.71 7.53
C LEU A 561 -52.56 -4.63 8.56
N ALA A 562 -51.28 -4.35 8.82
CA ALA A 562 -50.85 -3.32 9.75
C ALA A 562 -51.19 -1.92 9.22
N MET A 563 -50.89 -1.66 7.94
CA MET A 563 -51.17 -0.39 7.27
C MET A 563 -52.68 -0.13 7.12
N GLY A 564 -53.46 -1.15 6.74
CA GLY A 564 -54.93 -1.01 6.61
C GLY A 564 -55.69 -0.80 7.92
N ARG A 565 -55.02 -0.93 9.08
CA ARG A 565 -55.60 -0.71 10.41
C ARG A 565 -55.19 0.61 11.06
N ASP A 566 -54.48 1.49 10.34
CA ASP A 566 -53.84 2.70 10.90
C ASP A 566 -52.96 2.39 12.13
N GLN A 567 -52.37 1.20 12.21
CA GLN A 567 -51.56 0.75 13.35
C GLN A 567 -50.04 0.95 13.13
N TRP A 568 -49.68 1.89 12.27
CA TRP A 568 -48.32 2.06 11.78
C TRP A 568 -47.66 3.37 12.19
#